data_AF-A0A9X3CPS6-F1
#
_entry.id   AF-A0A9X3CPS6-F1
#
_cell.length_a   1.000
_cell.length_b   1.000
_cell.length_c   1.000
_cell.angle_alpha   90.00
_cell.angle_beta   90.00
_cell.angle_gamma   90.00
#
_symmetry.space_group_name_H-M   'P 1'
#
loop_
_entity.id
_entity.type
_entity.pdbx_description
1 polymer ?
#
loop_
_entity_poly.entity_id
_entity_poly.type
_entity_poly.pdbx_seq_one_letter_code
_entity_poly.pdbx_strand_id
1 'polypeptide(L)'
;MKNIYKSMFCVLVAFSSVTFASEKLPSSSDIRELKQSYDNRTGKVGDLIAYIPTKKPCLNVLSKNKHVEFCFIDSTAEDLGKSDKAGFFITLSSIANESVSFEYHTMWYSKRCSYFTFEEQPTCEQPYTN
;
A
#
# COMPACT_ATOMS: atom_id res chain seq x y z
N MET A 1 -38.08 53.21 28.73
CA MET A 1 -38.72 52.25 27.80
C MET A 1 -37.76 51.07 27.67
N LYS A 2 -38.08 49.89 28.21
CA LYS A 2 -38.51 48.68 27.45
C LYS A 2 -37.53 48.37 26.31
N ASN A 3 -36.78 47.25 26.23
CA ASN A 3 -37.08 45.85 26.53
C ASN A 3 -35.77 45.02 26.53
N ILE A 4 -35.55 44.14 27.51
CA ILE A 4 -35.69 42.66 27.45
C ILE A 4 -34.58 41.94 26.64
N TYR A 5 -33.78 41.19 27.40
CA TYR A 5 -32.86 40.15 26.98
C TYR A 5 -33.48 39.16 25.98
N LYS A 6 -32.75 38.83 24.90
CA LYS A 6 -32.88 37.52 24.27
C LYS A 6 -31.54 37.02 23.76
N SER A 7 -31.07 35.99 24.46
CA SER A 7 -29.97 35.10 24.10
C SER A 7 -30.11 34.53 22.69
N MET A 8 -29.00 34.47 21.95
CA MET A 8 -28.81 33.39 20.98
C MET A 8 -27.31 33.07 20.88
N PHE A 9 -26.88 32.18 21.77
CA PHE A 9 -25.57 31.55 21.73
C PHE A 9 -25.58 30.51 20.60
N CYS A 10 -25.14 30.91 19.39
CA CYS A 10 -24.97 29.98 18.27
C CYS A 10 -23.65 29.21 18.47
N VAL A 11 -23.73 28.03 19.09
CA VAL A 11 -22.67 27.02 19.01
C VAL A 11 -22.66 26.47 17.59
N LEU A 12 -21.87 27.08 16.72
CA LEU A 12 -21.49 26.49 15.43
C LEU A 12 -20.54 25.34 15.73
N VAL A 13 -21.10 24.14 15.92
CA VAL A 13 -20.35 22.90 15.82
C VAL A 13 -19.96 22.77 14.34
N ALA A 14 -18.79 23.28 14.01
CA ALA A 14 -18.11 22.89 12.79
C ALA A 14 -17.78 21.40 12.94
N PHE A 15 -18.66 20.54 12.44
CA PHE A 15 -18.28 19.17 12.11
C PHE A 15 -17.21 19.29 11.03
N SER A 16 -15.95 19.34 11.46
CA SER A 16 -14.84 18.99 10.61
C SER A 16 -15.09 17.56 10.18
N SER A 17 -15.69 17.41 9.00
CA SER A 17 -15.66 16.17 8.26
C SER A 17 -14.20 15.84 8.03
N VAL A 18 -13.61 15.07 8.95
CA VAL A 18 -12.43 14.27 8.69
C VAL A 18 -12.81 13.32 7.58
N THR A 19 -12.68 13.79 6.35
CA THR A 19 -12.69 12.93 5.18
C THR A 19 -11.44 12.07 5.31
N PHE A 20 -11.60 10.89 5.90
CA PHE A 20 -10.65 9.81 5.73
C PHE A 20 -10.50 9.61 4.23
N ALA A 21 -9.35 10.01 3.68
CA ALA A 21 -8.91 9.54 2.38
C ALA A 21 -8.67 8.04 2.51
N SER A 22 -9.75 7.25 2.43
CA SER A 22 -9.63 5.84 2.11
C SER A 22 -9.17 5.83 0.66
N GLU A 23 -7.85 5.76 0.47
CA GLU A 23 -7.29 5.57 -0.86
C GLU A 23 -7.87 4.28 -1.40
N LYS A 24 -8.81 4.45 -2.34
CA LYS A 24 -9.55 3.35 -2.94
C LYS A 24 -8.53 2.54 -3.73
N LEU A 25 -8.45 1.24 -3.44
CA LEU A 25 -7.61 0.33 -4.21
C LEU A 25 -7.88 0.49 -5.72
N PRO A 26 -6.85 0.37 -6.57
CA PRO A 26 -7.02 0.41 -8.02
C PRO A 26 -8.03 -0.65 -8.50
N SER A 27 -8.48 -0.51 -9.74
CA SER A 27 -9.35 -1.52 -10.34
C SER A 27 -8.62 -2.87 -10.42
N SER A 28 -9.34 -3.99 -10.34
CA SER A 28 -8.73 -5.32 -10.41
C SER A 28 -7.95 -5.56 -11.71
N SER A 29 -8.33 -4.89 -12.81
CA SER A 29 -7.59 -4.94 -14.08
C SER A 29 -6.23 -4.22 -14.04
N ASP A 30 -6.05 -3.28 -13.10
CA ASP A 30 -4.80 -2.55 -12.91
C ASP A 30 -3.90 -3.18 -11.84
N ILE A 31 -4.32 -4.30 -11.25
CA ILE A 31 -3.57 -5.01 -10.20
C ILE A 31 -3.16 -6.39 -10.72
N ARG A 32 -1.85 -6.65 -10.68
CA ARG A 32 -1.29 -7.94 -11.08
C ARG A 32 -1.35 -8.95 -9.95
N GLU A 33 -0.96 -8.52 -8.75
CA GLU A 33 -0.94 -9.36 -7.56
C GLU A 33 -1.42 -8.56 -6.36
N LEU A 34 -2.21 -9.18 -5.50
CA LEU A 34 -2.74 -8.60 -4.28
C LEU A 34 -2.72 -9.64 -3.17
N LYS A 35 -2.20 -9.26 -2.00
CA LYS A 35 -2.28 -10.03 -0.77
C LYS A 35 -2.79 -9.17 0.38
N GLN A 36 -3.48 -9.80 1.31
CA GLN A 36 -4.06 -9.16 2.49
C GLN A 36 -3.65 -9.94 3.74
N SER A 37 -3.36 -9.23 4.83
CA SER A 37 -3.10 -9.87 6.11
C SER A 37 -4.36 -10.57 6.62
N TYR A 38 -4.16 -11.66 7.35
CA TYR A 38 -5.21 -12.38 8.05
C TYR A 38 -4.77 -12.67 9.48
N ASP A 39 -5.56 -12.19 10.43
CA ASP A 39 -5.35 -12.46 11.85
C ASP A 39 -6.22 -13.65 12.29
N ASN A 40 -5.59 -14.81 12.46
CA ASN A 40 -6.25 -16.03 12.94
C ASN A 40 -6.94 -15.89 14.31
N ARG A 41 -6.48 -14.95 15.17
CA ARG A 41 -7.04 -14.77 16.52
C ARG A 41 -8.29 -13.92 16.51
N THR A 42 -8.30 -12.85 15.72
CA THR A 42 -9.41 -11.90 15.67
C THR A 42 -10.36 -12.15 14.50
N GLY A 43 -9.96 -12.99 13.53
CA GLY A 43 -10.68 -13.23 12.28
C GLY A 43 -10.65 -12.03 11.33
N LYS A 44 -9.85 -11.01 11.61
CA LYS A 44 -9.76 -9.79 10.80
C LYS A 44 -8.93 -10.04 9.55
N VAL A 45 -9.40 -9.49 8.43
CA VAL A 45 -8.74 -9.58 7.11
C VAL A 45 -8.51 -8.18 6.60
N GLY A 46 -7.34 -7.92 6.02
CA GLY A 46 -7.09 -6.71 5.23
C GLY A 46 -6.68 -5.47 6.04
N ASP A 47 -6.26 -5.62 7.29
CA ASP A 47 -5.65 -4.52 8.08
C ASP A 47 -4.35 -4.01 7.44
N LEU A 48 -3.64 -4.92 6.75
CA LEU A 48 -2.50 -4.64 5.88
C LEU A 48 -2.80 -5.23 4.50
N ILE A 49 -2.63 -4.42 3.46
CA ILE A 49 -2.81 -4.84 2.06
C ILE A 49 -1.53 -4.52 1.31
N ALA A 50 -1.01 -5.48 0.56
CA ALA A 50 0.08 -5.27 -0.38
C ALA A 50 -0.39 -5.62 -1.80
N TYR A 51 -0.05 -4.78 -2.76
CA TYR A 51 -0.38 -5.04 -4.16
C TYR A 51 0.71 -4.55 -5.11
N ILE A 52 0.78 -5.20 -6.28
CA ILE A 52 1.66 -4.83 -7.40
C ILE A 52 0.77 -4.38 -8.56
N PRO A 53 0.89 -3.12 -9.02
CA PRO A 53 0.12 -2.64 -10.16
C PRO A 53 0.66 -3.21 -11.47
N THR A 54 -0.23 -3.39 -12.45
CA THR A 54 0.13 -3.96 -13.75
C THR A 54 1.05 -3.06 -14.57
N LYS A 55 0.96 -1.73 -14.40
CA LYS A 55 1.69 -0.76 -15.24
C LYS A 55 2.95 -0.19 -14.59
N LYS A 56 3.31 -0.65 -13.38
CA LYS A 56 4.44 -0.08 -12.65
C LYS A 56 5.13 -1.14 -11.78
N PRO A 57 6.46 -1.26 -11.83
CA PRO A 57 7.24 -2.18 -11.00
C PRO A 57 7.40 -1.69 -9.55
N CYS A 58 6.29 -1.45 -8.84
CA CYS A 58 6.32 -0.94 -7.49
C CYS A 58 5.52 -1.79 -6.51
N LEU A 59 6.07 -1.95 -5.31
CA LEU A 59 5.32 -2.47 -4.17
C LEU A 59 4.47 -1.35 -3.59
N ASN A 60 3.15 -1.56 -3.52
CA ASN A 60 2.24 -0.67 -2.82
C ASN A 60 1.77 -1.34 -1.53
N VAL A 61 1.88 -0.64 -0.41
CA VAL A 61 1.46 -1.12 0.92
C VAL A 61 0.45 -0.14 1.51
N LEU A 62 -0.71 -0.65 1.91
CA LEU A 62 -1.76 0.09 2.60
C LEU A 62 -1.92 -0.47 4.02
N SER A 63 -1.63 0.36 5.03
CA SER A 63 -1.73 0.00 6.46
C SER A 63 -2.41 1.11 7.24
N LYS A 64 -3.55 0.82 7.88
CA LYS A 64 -4.24 1.77 8.79
C LYS A 64 -4.34 3.21 8.22
N ASN A 65 -4.73 3.34 6.95
CA ASN A 65 -4.84 4.59 6.18
C ASN A 65 -3.52 5.25 5.75
N LYS A 66 -2.38 4.59 5.91
CA LYS A 66 -1.12 4.99 5.28
C LYS A 66 -0.91 4.19 4.01
N HIS A 67 -0.66 4.88 2.91
CA HIS A 67 -0.21 4.29 1.67
C HIS A 67 1.27 4.61 1.47
N VAL A 68 2.04 3.59 1.12
CA VAL A 68 3.46 3.73 0.79
C VAL A 68 3.72 2.98 -0.50
N GLU A 69 4.41 3.64 -1.42
CA GLU A 69 4.83 3.08 -2.71
C GLU A 69 6.35 2.98 -2.75
N PHE A 70 6.85 1.79 -3.10
CA PHE A 70 8.27 1.52 -3.29
C PHE A 70 8.54 1.06 -4.70
N CYS A 71 9.19 1.91 -5.49
CA CYS A 71 9.59 1.61 -6.85
C CYS A 71 11.07 1.23 -6.88
N PHE A 72 11.35 0.03 -7.36
CA PHE A 72 12.72 -0.50 -7.40
C PHE A 72 13.48 -0.05 -8.65
N ILE A 73 12.74 0.34 -9.69
CA ILE A 73 13.27 0.90 -10.92
C ILE A 73 12.54 2.24 -11.15
N ASP A 74 13.29 3.30 -11.33
CA ASP A 74 12.77 4.65 -11.62
C ASP A 74 12.47 4.81 -13.12
N SER A 75 11.82 3.80 -13.72
CA SER A 75 11.47 3.80 -15.14
C SER A 75 9.95 3.78 -15.31
N THR A 76 9.46 4.80 -15.99
CA THR A 76 8.05 5.01 -16.35
C THR A 76 7.60 4.12 -17.52
N ALA A 77 8.40 3.13 -17.93
CA ALA A 77 8.26 2.45 -19.22
C ALA A 77 7.98 0.93 -19.15
N GLU A 78 7.99 0.31 -17.96
CA GLU A 78 7.79 -1.13 -17.84
C GLU A 78 6.34 -1.51 -17.50
N ASP A 79 5.61 -1.95 -18.52
CA ASP A 79 4.27 -2.56 -18.41
C ASP A 79 4.40 -4.02 -17.96
N LEU A 80 4.21 -4.28 -16.66
CA LEU A 80 4.22 -5.61 -16.08
C LEU A 80 3.13 -6.54 -16.63
N GLY A 81 2.07 -6.00 -17.26
CA GLY A 81 1.04 -6.79 -17.93
C GLY A 81 1.55 -7.53 -19.18
N LYS A 82 2.72 -7.13 -19.68
CA LYS A 82 3.43 -7.79 -20.79
C LYS A 82 4.80 -8.34 -20.37
N SER A 83 5.26 -8.09 -19.14
CA SER A 83 6.68 -8.14 -18.73
C SER A 83 7.18 -9.44 -18.10
N ASP A 84 6.37 -10.48 -17.95
CA ASP A 84 6.94 -11.81 -17.66
C ASP A 84 8.01 -12.19 -18.72
N LYS A 85 7.97 -11.54 -19.89
CA LYS A 85 8.96 -11.63 -20.98
C LYS A 85 10.05 -10.54 -21.00
N ALA A 86 9.91 -9.45 -20.25
CA ALA A 86 10.86 -8.33 -20.27
C ALA A 86 12.01 -8.50 -19.26
N GLY A 87 12.00 -9.60 -18.49
CA GLY A 87 13.09 -9.93 -17.57
C GLY A 87 13.12 -9.07 -16.31
N PHE A 88 12.00 -8.45 -15.95
CA PHE A 88 11.82 -7.73 -14.70
C PHE A 88 10.43 -7.98 -14.11
N PHE A 89 10.34 -8.37 -12.82
CA PHE A 89 9.07 -8.50 -12.11
C PHE A 89 9.20 -8.59 -10.57
N ILE A 90 8.12 -8.30 -9.84
CA ILE A 90 8.05 -8.36 -8.37
C ILE A 90 6.98 -9.37 -7.93
N THR A 91 7.30 -10.34 -7.09
CA THR A 91 6.33 -11.30 -6.55
C THR A 91 6.06 -11.04 -5.06
N LEU A 92 4.80 -11.11 -4.64
CA LEU A 92 4.46 -11.04 -3.21
C LEU A 92 4.59 -12.43 -2.59
N SER A 93 5.53 -12.61 -1.67
CA SER A 93 5.72 -13.89 -0.99
C SER A 93 4.68 -14.07 0.11
N SER A 94 4.67 -13.17 1.09
CA SER A 94 3.78 -13.24 2.26
C SER A 94 3.42 -11.86 2.81
N ILE A 95 2.33 -11.81 3.56
CA ILE A 95 1.86 -10.63 4.27
C ILE A 95 1.42 -11.04 5.67
N ALA A 96 1.92 -10.34 6.67
CA ALA A 96 1.55 -10.48 8.08
C ALA A 96 0.96 -9.17 8.59
N ASN A 97 0.67 -9.07 9.89
CA ASN A 97 0.03 -7.87 10.44
C ASN A 97 0.85 -6.59 10.28
N GLU A 98 2.19 -6.71 10.27
CA GLU A 98 3.11 -5.57 10.26
C GLU A 98 4.27 -5.74 9.27
N SER A 99 4.25 -6.80 8.46
CA SER A 99 5.31 -7.07 7.50
C SER A 99 4.79 -7.58 6.17
N VAL A 100 5.52 -7.21 5.11
CA VAL A 100 5.31 -7.67 3.73
C VAL A 100 6.63 -8.23 3.22
N SER A 101 6.65 -9.51 2.84
CA SER A 101 7.80 -10.12 2.18
C SER A 101 7.52 -10.30 0.70
N PHE A 102 8.50 -9.94 -0.12
CA PHE A 102 8.38 -9.95 -1.57
C PHE A 102 9.75 -10.20 -2.20
N GLU A 103 9.73 -10.67 -3.44
CA GLU A 103 10.94 -10.86 -4.23
C GLU A 103 10.96 -9.93 -5.43
N TYR A 104 12.13 -9.42 -5.71
CA TYR A 104 12.46 -8.59 -6.85
C TYR A 104 13.31 -9.42 -7.81
N HIS A 105 12.87 -9.56 -9.06
CA HIS A 105 13.51 -10.39 -10.07
C HIS A 105 13.94 -9.56 -11.27
N THR A 106 15.17 -9.78 -11.71
CA THR A 106 15.73 -9.25 -12.97
C THR A 106 16.21 -10.40 -13.85
N MET A 107 16.68 -10.10 -15.06
CA MET A 107 17.35 -11.09 -15.92
C MET A 107 18.63 -11.68 -15.29
N TRP A 108 19.28 -10.95 -14.40
CA TRP A 108 20.63 -11.27 -13.91
C TRP A 108 20.63 -11.81 -12.49
N TYR A 109 19.71 -11.35 -11.68
CA TYR A 109 19.63 -11.70 -10.27
C TYR A 109 18.21 -11.55 -9.72
N SER A 110 17.98 -12.21 -8.60
CA SER A 110 16.84 -12.04 -7.73
C SER A 110 17.28 -11.53 -6.36
N LYS A 111 16.38 -10.85 -5.67
CA LYS A 111 16.62 -10.31 -4.33
C LYS A 111 15.36 -10.48 -3.48
N ARG A 112 15.52 -11.01 -2.27
CA ARG A 112 14.45 -11.07 -1.28
C ARG A 112 14.43 -9.79 -0.46
N CYS A 113 13.24 -9.27 -0.24
CA CYS A 113 13.02 -8.05 0.51
C CYS A 113 11.89 -8.24 1.51
N SER A 114 11.97 -7.47 2.60
CA SER A 114 10.92 -7.36 3.60
C SER A 114 10.69 -5.89 3.92
N TYR A 115 9.43 -5.50 3.99
CA TYR A 115 9.01 -4.19 4.46
C TYR A 115 8.26 -4.35 5.77
N PHE A 116 8.61 -3.53 6.76
CA PHE A 116 7.89 -3.43 8.03
C PHE A 116 7.12 -2.12 8.09
N THR A 117 5.90 -2.12 8.60
CA THR A 117 5.03 -0.92 8.60
C THR A 117 5.53 0.23 9.48
N PHE A 118 6.54 -0.03 10.31
CA PHE A 118 7.22 0.96 11.14
C PHE A 118 8.53 1.47 10.52
N GLU A 119 8.96 0.93 9.39
CA GLU A 119 10.14 1.36 8.64
C GLU A 119 9.74 2.30 7.48
N GLU A 120 10.68 3.15 7.08
CA GLU A 120 10.51 4.05 5.95
C GLU A 120 10.79 3.37 4.61
N GLN A 121 11.66 2.36 4.57
CA GLN A 121 12.08 1.66 3.35
C GLN A 121 12.18 0.15 3.56
N PRO A 122 12.02 -0.67 2.51
CA PRO A 122 12.23 -2.11 2.61
C PRO A 122 13.70 -2.46 2.86
N THR A 123 13.91 -3.49 3.68
CA THR A 123 15.22 -4.12 3.86
C THR A 123 15.34 -5.31 2.92
N CYS A 124 16.48 -5.47 2.24
CA CYS A 124 16.67 -6.53 1.26
C CYS A 124 18.00 -7.27 1.44
N GLU A 125 17.98 -8.58 1.19
CA GLU A 125 19.13 -9.49 1.27
C GLU A 125 20.16 -9.26 0.14
N GLN A 126 21.30 -9.96 0.15
CA GLN A 126 22.21 -9.90 -1.00
C GLN A 126 21.56 -10.50 -2.26
N PRO A 127 21.82 -9.95 -3.45
CA PRO A 127 21.36 -10.55 -4.70
C PRO A 127 21.87 -11.97 -4.89
N TYR A 128 21.04 -12.83 -5.48
CA TYR A 128 21.41 -14.19 -5.86
C TYR A 128 21.03 -14.45 -7.33
N THR A 129 21.80 -15.29 -8.00
CA THR A 129 21.55 -15.68 -9.40
C THR A 129 20.38 -16.66 -9.49
N ASN A 130 19.55 -16.51 -10.53
CA ASN A 130 18.45 -17.42 -10.84
C ASN A 130 18.94 -18.81 -11.29
#